data_AF-A0A7L3LRQ5-F1
#
_entry.id   AF-A0A7L3LRQ5-F1
#
_cell.length_a   1.000
_cell.length_b   1.000
_cell.length_c   1.000
_cell.angle_alpha   90.00
_cell.angle_beta   90.00
_cell.angle_gamma   90.00
#
_symmetry.space_group_name_H-M   'P 1'
#
loop_
_entity.id
_entity.type
_entity.pdbx_description
1 polymer ?
#
loop_
_entity_poly.entity_id
_entity_poly.type
_entity_poly.pdbx_seq_one_letter_code
_entity_poly.pdbx_strand_id
1 'polypeptide(L)'
;DPLPPPLPKKQLQRAESLPVQRPSQLCRGDPTPRATSILYSTPPPHGDGPSSSISPQNRPSWRPKKPLTKSQSLGEPVARRSPSPSPAEVTFGTADGELGQLLESPCGVCKVVLRCQVATLARISSDIQEKLLGSEEKQRLLELELVGKGWDALSVLQQEPCCQTGDAWYFPVGFTFEKSQLVLAAKVPKPCCPSPGVQSSIRTHSSIQRLIGRFSSRLPWHLVLQGSPEEQNQTPPGEDRAHLAPSPVQKILISPDVPYQTLAGFVKGSHGLHRTSPGHYERLACLLLLQVCTGLEHLQVENMGQGDLCPENLLLVQCPSQSQQGKEASLGLSLPRLLISSFFKVKDKQRPCSTSQEQDSTKGLSAPSPSVADELNVGMLIYHILHVDTSLENALGSRSNRLPEIPSLSIYSTGLKRLAMLLLHRDPCKRVSIKQARSILQVLLWGPRQELFARSKKTLTLLQSWLEVKRALLLLKFAENSAGTLGSLSLEEWLCCQYFQEVTEHTLYQVTQALYA
;
A
#
# COMPACT_ATOMS: atom_id res chain seq x y z
N ASP A 1 -24.31 -15.13 -61.84
CA ASP A 1 -23.68 -13.80 -61.63
C ASP A 1 -24.68 -12.69 -61.95
N PRO A 2 -24.73 -11.66 -61.10
CA PRO A 2 -24.24 -10.34 -61.51
C PRO A 2 -23.16 -9.79 -60.56
N LEU A 3 -22.34 -8.85 -61.03
CA LEU A 3 -21.27 -8.24 -60.24
C LEU A 3 -21.80 -7.22 -59.21
N PRO A 4 -21.15 -7.08 -58.04
CA PRO A 4 -21.37 -5.95 -57.13
C PRO A 4 -20.70 -4.65 -57.66
N PRO A 5 -21.20 -3.47 -57.25
CA PRO A 5 -20.69 -2.17 -57.73
C PRO A 5 -19.32 -1.77 -57.14
N PRO A 6 -18.57 -0.87 -57.80
CA PRO A 6 -17.23 -0.46 -57.38
C PRO A 6 -17.20 0.43 -56.14
N LEU A 7 -16.15 0.28 -55.32
CA LEU A 7 -15.93 1.01 -54.07
C LEU A 7 -15.44 2.46 -54.29
N PRO A 8 -15.70 3.39 -53.34
CA PRO A 8 -15.30 4.79 -53.45
C PRO A 8 -13.78 4.98 -53.35
N LYS A 9 -13.25 5.89 -54.19
CA LYS A 9 -11.81 6.20 -54.26
C LYS A 9 -11.36 7.01 -53.04
N LYS A 10 -10.46 6.44 -52.21
CA LYS A 10 -9.70 7.22 -51.23
C LYS A 10 -8.59 8.02 -51.93
N GLN A 11 -8.55 9.34 -51.73
CA GLN A 11 -7.35 10.12 -52.02
C GLN A 11 -6.29 9.84 -50.95
N LEU A 12 -5.13 9.34 -51.35
CA LEU A 12 -3.94 9.27 -50.52
C LEU A 12 -3.10 10.52 -50.78
N GLN A 13 -2.94 11.38 -49.78
CA GLN A 13 -1.90 12.41 -49.84
C GLN A 13 -0.53 11.75 -49.63
N ARG A 14 0.41 12.13 -50.50
CA ARG A 14 1.74 11.54 -50.58
C ARG A 14 2.68 12.29 -49.65
N ALA A 15 3.25 11.61 -48.65
CA ALA A 15 4.42 12.13 -47.95
C ALA A 15 5.62 12.08 -48.92
N GLU A 16 6.30 13.20 -49.10
CA GLU A 16 7.52 13.24 -49.90
C GLU A 16 8.72 12.77 -49.08
N SER A 17 9.52 11.87 -49.65
CA SER A 17 10.76 11.37 -49.06
C SER A 17 11.96 11.85 -49.90
N LEU A 18 12.94 12.45 -49.23
CA LEU A 18 14.22 12.83 -49.83
C LEU A 18 15.30 11.76 -49.55
N PRO A 19 16.30 11.61 -50.44
CA PRO A 19 16.97 10.33 -50.64
C PRO A 19 18.16 10.06 -49.72
N VAL A 20 18.47 8.77 -49.56
CA VAL A 20 19.68 8.25 -48.91
C VAL A 20 20.89 8.39 -49.83
N GLN A 21 22.04 8.82 -49.29
CA GLN A 21 23.37 8.55 -49.87
C GLN A 21 24.36 8.02 -48.82
N ARG A 22 25.31 7.21 -49.28
CA ARG A 22 26.35 6.44 -48.58
C ARG A 22 27.27 5.83 -49.68
N PRO A 23 28.47 5.27 -49.37
CA PRO A 23 29.21 5.21 -48.11
C PRO A 23 30.71 5.59 -48.29
N SER A 24 31.60 5.02 -47.47
CA SER A 24 33.08 4.96 -47.57
C SER A 24 33.88 6.18 -47.04
N GLN A 25 35.07 6.05 -46.43
CA GLN A 25 35.77 4.85 -45.89
C GLN A 25 36.78 5.23 -44.77
N LEU A 26 37.48 4.21 -44.23
CA LEU A 26 38.44 4.19 -43.11
C LEU A 26 39.35 5.42 -42.89
N CYS A 27 39.65 5.72 -41.61
CA CYS A 27 41.02 5.67 -41.07
C CYS A 27 41.08 5.59 -39.52
N ARG A 28 42.29 5.41 -38.96
CA ARG A 28 42.59 4.97 -37.57
C ARG A 28 43.54 5.96 -36.88
N GLY A 29 43.34 6.30 -35.59
CA GLY A 29 44.37 6.97 -34.78
C GLY A 29 43.93 7.53 -33.41
N ASP A 30 44.54 7.02 -32.34
CA ASP A 30 44.68 7.59 -30.98
C ASP A 30 46.11 8.16 -30.82
N PRO A 31 46.53 8.91 -29.77
CA PRO A 31 45.81 9.44 -28.58
C PRO A 31 46.12 10.95 -28.26
N THR A 32 45.95 11.35 -26.99
CA THR A 32 46.15 12.68 -26.34
C THR A 32 47.63 12.99 -25.97
N PRO A 33 48.05 14.01 -25.14
CA PRO A 33 47.40 15.24 -24.59
C PRO A 33 48.27 16.56 -24.60
N ARG A 34 47.66 17.74 -24.37
CA ARG A 34 48.16 18.97 -23.64
C ARG A 34 47.09 20.10 -23.74
N ALA A 35 46.77 21.01 -22.80
CA ALA A 35 47.32 21.51 -21.52
C ALA A 35 48.05 22.88 -21.55
N THR A 36 47.28 23.98 -21.54
CA THR A 36 47.52 25.39 -21.08
C THR A 36 46.17 26.11 -21.25
N SER A 37 45.52 26.83 -20.32
CA SER A 37 45.92 27.70 -19.18
C SER A 37 46.50 29.05 -19.60
N ILE A 38 45.72 30.14 -19.39
CA ILE A 38 46.10 31.40 -18.70
C ILE A 38 44.90 32.38 -18.67
N LEU A 39 44.87 33.26 -17.66
CA LEU A 39 43.86 34.31 -17.41
C LEU A 39 44.27 35.65 -18.05
N TYR A 40 43.34 36.59 -18.25
CA TYR A 40 43.25 37.86 -17.49
C TYR A 40 42.13 38.80 -18.02
N SER A 41 41.85 39.89 -17.29
CA SER A 41 40.72 40.79 -17.51
C SER A 41 41.15 42.22 -17.90
N THR A 42 40.22 42.97 -18.51
CA THR A 42 39.97 44.45 -18.58
C THR A 42 41.01 45.46 -18.07
N PRO A 43 41.10 46.70 -18.63
CA PRO A 43 40.16 47.77 -18.21
C PRO A 43 39.82 48.80 -19.39
N PRO A 44 39.54 50.14 -19.24
CA PRO A 44 38.53 50.86 -20.05
C PRO A 44 39.12 52.06 -20.86
N PRO A 45 38.31 53.05 -21.34
CA PRO A 45 38.25 54.35 -20.62
C PRO A 45 36.92 55.17 -20.82
N HIS A 46 36.96 56.46 -20.45
CA HIS A 46 35.95 57.53 -20.66
C HIS A 46 36.51 58.58 -21.67
N GLY A 47 35.80 59.62 -22.15
CA GLY A 47 34.44 60.13 -21.89
C GLY A 47 34.15 61.47 -22.62
N ASP A 48 33.16 62.23 -22.11
CA ASP A 48 32.82 63.64 -22.41
C ASP A 48 32.38 64.08 -23.84
N GLY A 49 31.70 65.24 -23.91
CA GLY A 49 31.24 65.95 -25.15
C GLY A 49 31.98 67.30 -25.36
N PRO A 50 31.52 68.27 -26.20
CA PRO A 50 30.11 68.65 -26.42
C PRO A 50 29.69 69.27 -27.81
N SER A 51 28.41 69.67 -27.93
CA SER A 51 27.82 70.83 -28.66
C SER A 51 27.99 71.18 -30.18
N SER A 52 26.86 71.06 -30.91
CA SER A 52 26.15 72.09 -31.74
C SER A 52 26.65 72.65 -33.10
N SER A 53 25.86 72.44 -34.18
CA SER A 53 25.39 73.46 -35.18
C SER A 53 24.35 72.86 -36.19
N ILE A 54 23.03 73.12 -36.06
CA ILE A 54 22.19 74.10 -36.81
C ILE A 54 21.80 73.72 -38.27
N SER A 55 20.56 73.23 -38.44
CA SER A 55 19.40 73.74 -39.25
C SER A 55 19.57 74.33 -40.68
N PRO A 56 18.51 74.47 -41.53
CA PRO A 56 17.04 74.42 -41.29
C PRO A 56 16.31 73.44 -42.27
N GLN A 57 15.05 73.51 -42.73
CA GLN A 57 13.93 74.47 -42.63
C GLN A 57 12.55 73.82 -42.95
N ASN A 58 11.50 74.10 -42.16
CA ASN A 58 10.15 74.60 -42.59
C ASN A 58 8.98 74.27 -41.62
N ARG A 59 8.10 75.26 -41.42
CA ARG A 59 6.84 75.21 -40.64
C ARG A 59 5.95 76.40 -41.06
N PRO A 60 4.61 76.27 -41.07
CA PRO A 60 3.81 76.84 -39.97
C PRO A 60 2.56 75.96 -39.61
N SER A 61 1.58 76.44 -38.83
CA SER A 61 1.69 76.56 -37.36
C SER A 61 0.32 76.80 -36.67
N TRP A 62 0.00 76.00 -35.63
CA TRP A 62 -0.92 76.31 -34.51
C TRP A 62 -2.43 76.37 -34.88
N ARG A 63 -3.46 76.15 -34.03
CA ARG A 63 -3.69 75.77 -32.60
C ARG A 63 -5.21 75.36 -32.48
N PRO A 64 -5.85 75.08 -31.31
CA PRO A 64 -5.63 74.08 -30.25
C PRO A 64 -6.92 73.30 -29.82
N LYS A 65 -6.82 72.53 -28.71
CA LYS A 65 -7.87 72.00 -27.78
C LYS A 65 -8.28 70.51 -27.88
N LYS A 66 -8.25 69.85 -26.70
CA LYS A 66 -8.97 68.62 -26.28
C LYS A 66 -10.21 69.07 -25.43
N PRO A 67 -11.08 68.20 -24.86
CA PRO A 67 -11.16 66.71 -24.88
C PRO A 67 -12.57 66.12 -25.17
N LEU A 68 -12.70 64.78 -25.22
CA LEU A 68 -13.63 63.93 -24.42
C LEU A 68 -14.13 62.64 -25.13
N THR A 69 -14.01 61.52 -24.39
CA THR A 69 -14.83 60.28 -24.35
C THR A 69 -15.31 59.51 -25.60
N LYS A 70 -15.15 58.17 -25.50
CA LYS A 70 -15.98 57.07 -26.06
C LYS A 70 -16.02 56.88 -27.59
N SER A 71 -15.33 55.83 -28.02
CA SER A 71 -15.99 54.64 -28.61
C SER A 71 -15.07 53.42 -28.42
N GLN A 72 -15.63 52.26 -28.07
CA GLN A 72 -14.89 51.00 -27.97
C GLN A 72 -15.09 50.20 -29.26
N SER A 73 -14.02 49.57 -29.78
CA SER A 73 -14.15 48.49 -30.76
C SER A 73 -12.99 47.50 -30.65
N LEU A 74 -13.35 46.24 -30.42
CA LEU A 74 -12.64 45.02 -30.81
C LEU A 74 -11.10 44.99 -30.72
N GLY A 75 -10.61 44.88 -29.49
CA GLY A 75 -9.82 43.73 -29.04
C GLY A 75 -8.54 43.37 -29.79
N GLU A 76 -7.40 43.78 -29.22
CA GLU A 76 -6.13 43.06 -29.40
C GLU A 76 -6.25 41.59 -28.94
N PRO A 77 -5.43 40.67 -29.48
CA PRO A 77 -5.36 39.30 -28.99
C PRO A 77 -4.73 39.29 -27.59
N VAL A 78 -5.58 39.41 -26.56
CA VAL A 78 -5.19 39.16 -25.17
C VAL A 78 -4.54 37.78 -25.12
N ALA A 79 -3.25 37.76 -24.81
CA ALA A 79 -2.51 36.54 -24.53
C ALA A 79 -3.08 35.90 -23.27
N ARG A 80 -4.16 35.12 -23.46
CA ARG A 80 -4.71 34.24 -22.43
C ARG A 80 -3.58 33.27 -22.06
N ARG A 81 -2.89 33.58 -20.96
CA ARG A 81 -2.26 32.55 -20.15
C ARG A 81 -3.39 31.62 -19.69
N SER A 82 -3.65 30.59 -20.49
CA SER A 82 -4.28 29.37 -20.00
C SER A 82 -3.57 28.99 -18.70
N PRO A 83 -4.29 28.54 -17.66
CA PRO A 83 -3.61 27.96 -16.51
C PRO A 83 -2.68 26.87 -17.04
N SER A 84 -1.40 26.94 -16.68
CA SER A 84 -0.44 25.92 -17.11
C SER A 84 -0.98 24.56 -16.66
N PRO A 85 -1.14 23.57 -17.57
CA PRO A 85 -1.75 22.30 -17.23
C PRO A 85 -0.99 21.69 -16.06
N SER A 86 -1.70 21.04 -15.13
CA SER A 86 -1.00 20.51 -13.97
C SER A 86 -0.04 19.42 -14.47
N PRO A 87 1.25 19.43 -14.10
CA PRO A 87 2.23 18.49 -14.67
C PRO A 87 2.09 17.04 -14.17
N ALA A 88 0.90 16.67 -13.66
CA ALA A 88 0.42 15.31 -13.48
C ALA A 88 -0.48 14.83 -14.66
N GLU A 89 -1.02 15.77 -15.44
CA GLU A 89 -1.91 15.55 -16.59
C GLU A 89 -1.15 15.44 -17.93
N VAL A 90 0.17 15.63 -17.92
CA VAL A 90 1.01 15.46 -19.12
C VAL A 90 0.99 14.00 -19.57
N THR A 91 0.58 13.79 -20.82
CA THR A 91 0.50 12.48 -21.49
C THR A 91 1.14 12.55 -22.87
N PHE A 92 1.22 11.43 -23.58
CA PHE A 92 1.68 11.40 -24.98
C PHE A 92 0.81 12.25 -25.94
N GLY A 93 -0.43 12.60 -25.54
CA GLY A 93 -1.32 13.47 -26.31
C GLY A 93 -1.27 14.96 -25.93
N THR A 94 -0.40 15.37 -25.00
CA THR A 94 -0.25 16.78 -24.60
C THR A 94 0.38 17.60 -25.74
N ALA A 95 -0.17 18.77 -26.02
CA ALA A 95 0.24 19.59 -27.16
C ALA A 95 1.60 20.27 -26.96
N ASP A 96 2.40 20.41 -28.02
CA ASP A 96 3.74 21.00 -27.98
C ASP A 96 3.77 22.41 -27.36
N GLY A 97 2.72 23.20 -27.55
CA GLY A 97 2.59 24.54 -26.96
C GLY A 97 2.44 24.55 -25.43
N GLU A 98 1.98 23.44 -24.85
CA GLU A 98 1.92 23.23 -23.39
C GLU A 98 3.23 22.66 -22.86
N LEU A 99 3.89 21.81 -23.66
CA LEU A 99 5.23 21.30 -23.35
C LEU A 99 6.30 22.40 -23.37
N GLY A 100 6.18 23.41 -24.24
CA GLY A 100 7.21 24.44 -24.44
C GLY A 100 7.74 25.10 -23.15
N GLN A 101 6.85 25.52 -22.24
CA GLN A 101 7.22 26.14 -20.95
C GLN A 101 7.87 25.15 -19.96
N LEU A 102 7.72 23.85 -20.19
CA LEU A 102 8.26 22.78 -19.35
C LEU A 102 9.65 22.32 -19.82
N LEU A 103 9.97 22.54 -21.10
CA LEU A 103 11.23 22.14 -21.74
C LEU A 103 12.34 23.21 -21.65
N GLU A 104 12.06 24.41 -21.12
CA GLU A 104 12.99 25.56 -21.04
C GLU A 104 14.33 25.27 -20.32
N SER A 105 14.41 24.20 -19.50
CA SER A 105 15.68 23.75 -18.93
C SER A 105 15.67 22.24 -18.65
N PRO A 106 16.84 21.56 -18.66
CA PRO A 106 16.94 20.15 -18.28
C PRO A 106 16.38 19.86 -16.87
N CYS A 107 16.48 20.83 -15.95
CA CYS A 107 15.89 20.76 -14.61
C CYS A 107 14.34 20.78 -14.65
N GLY A 108 13.75 21.55 -15.58
CA GLY A 108 12.31 21.54 -15.86
C GLY A 108 11.86 20.17 -16.38
N VAL A 109 12.54 19.64 -17.41
CA VAL A 109 12.27 18.31 -17.99
C VAL A 109 12.29 17.23 -16.90
N CYS A 110 13.35 17.18 -16.09
CA CYS A 110 13.45 16.21 -14.99
C CYS A 110 12.29 16.34 -14.00
N LYS A 111 11.94 17.57 -13.57
CA LYS A 111 10.82 17.80 -12.65
C LYS A 111 9.46 17.36 -13.20
N VAL A 112 9.24 17.40 -14.52
CA VAL A 112 8.02 16.87 -15.14
C VAL A 112 8.05 15.35 -15.20
N VAL A 113 9.13 14.75 -15.72
CA VAL A 113 9.29 13.29 -15.80
C VAL A 113 9.06 12.64 -14.44
N LEU A 114 9.64 13.19 -13.37
CA LEU A 114 9.48 12.67 -12.01
C LEU A 114 8.05 12.79 -11.46
N ARG A 115 7.29 13.84 -11.83
CA ARG A 115 5.86 13.95 -11.49
C ARG A 115 5.03 12.94 -12.28
N CYS A 116 5.28 12.79 -13.58
CA CYS A 116 4.66 11.78 -14.42
C CYS A 116 4.92 10.35 -13.91
N GLN A 117 6.11 10.06 -13.37
CA GLN A 117 6.40 8.79 -12.72
C GLN A 117 5.51 8.54 -11.49
N VAL A 118 5.45 9.48 -10.55
CA VAL A 118 4.63 9.35 -9.34
C VAL A 118 3.13 9.24 -9.67
N ALA A 119 2.64 10.07 -10.61
CA ALA A 119 1.25 10.02 -11.07
C ALA A 119 0.92 8.69 -11.77
N THR A 120 1.87 8.11 -12.52
CA THR A 120 1.67 6.81 -13.18
C THR A 120 1.73 5.64 -12.19
N LEU A 121 2.61 5.69 -11.19
CA LEU A 121 2.60 4.72 -10.09
C LEU A 121 1.29 4.77 -9.30
N ALA A 122 0.71 5.96 -9.06
CA ALA A 122 -0.59 6.10 -8.40
C ALA A 122 -1.73 5.47 -9.22
N ARG A 123 -1.76 5.67 -10.54
CA ARG A 123 -2.71 5.00 -11.45
C ARG A 123 -2.56 3.49 -11.40
N ILE A 124 -1.35 2.97 -11.61
CA ILE A 124 -1.06 1.53 -11.56
C ILE A 124 -1.43 0.93 -10.20
N SER A 125 -1.14 1.63 -9.10
CA SER A 125 -1.52 1.23 -7.73
C SER A 125 -3.04 1.05 -7.59
N SER A 126 -3.83 1.98 -8.13
CA SER A 126 -5.30 1.90 -8.19
C SER A 126 -5.78 0.75 -9.07
N ASP A 127 -5.23 0.60 -10.28
CA ASP A 127 -5.59 -0.45 -11.23
C ASP A 127 -5.33 -1.86 -10.67
N ILE A 128 -4.25 -2.03 -9.90
CA ILE A 128 -3.94 -3.29 -9.22
C ILE A 128 -4.91 -3.48 -8.03
N GLN A 129 -5.20 -2.44 -7.25
CA GLN A 129 -6.12 -2.51 -6.12
C GLN A 129 -7.52 -2.99 -6.55
N GLU A 130 -8.07 -2.43 -7.64
CA GLU A 130 -9.36 -2.86 -8.19
C GLU A 130 -9.32 -4.31 -8.70
N LYS A 131 -8.21 -4.75 -9.31
CA LYS A 131 -8.04 -6.14 -9.77
C LYS A 131 -7.86 -7.14 -8.62
N LEU A 132 -7.29 -6.73 -7.48
CA LEU A 132 -7.05 -7.59 -6.32
C LEU A 132 -8.25 -7.68 -5.36
N LEU A 133 -9.03 -6.61 -5.21
CA LEU A 133 -10.18 -6.54 -4.30
C LEU A 133 -11.53 -6.68 -5.03
N GLY A 134 -11.56 -6.46 -6.34
CA GLY A 134 -12.78 -6.25 -7.11
C GLY A 134 -13.27 -4.80 -7.03
N SER A 135 -14.03 -4.37 -8.04
CA SER A 135 -14.59 -3.02 -8.12
C SER A 135 -15.55 -2.71 -6.97
N GLU A 136 -15.45 -1.50 -6.40
CA GLU A 136 -16.30 -1.09 -5.28
C GLU A 136 -17.80 -1.12 -5.64
N GLU A 137 -18.15 -0.84 -6.90
CA GLU A 137 -19.53 -0.88 -7.37
C GLU A 137 -20.10 -2.30 -7.28
N LYS A 138 -19.38 -3.30 -7.80
CA LYS A 138 -19.77 -4.72 -7.71
C LYS A 138 -19.85 -5.20 -6.26
N GLN A 139 -18.96 -4.73 -5.38
CA GLN A 139 -19.01 -5.04 -3.95
C GLN A 139 -20.26 -4.45 -3.28
N ARG A 140 -20.64 -3.21 -3.62
CA ARG A 140 -21.86 -2.57 -3.10
C ARG A 140 -23.15 -3.22 -3.63
N LEU A 141 -23.15 -3.66 -4.89
CA LEU A 141 -24.27 -4.43 -5.48
C LEU A 141 -24.44 -5.78 -4.75
N LEU A 142 -23.34 -6.47 -4.44
CA LEU A 142 -23.37 -7.71 -3.65
C LEU A 142 -23.85 -7.47 -2.21
N GLU A 143 -23.42 -6.38 -1.56
CA GLU A 143 -23.94 -5.97 -0.25
C GLU A 143 -25.45 -5.73 -0.28
N LEU A 144 -25.96 -5.06 -1.33
CA LEU A 144 -27.39 -4.81 -1.53
C LEU A 144 -28.19 -6.09 -1.77
N GLU A 145 -27.69 -7.03 -2.60
CA GLU A 145 -28.41 -8.28 -2.87
C GLU A 145 -28.45 -9.22 -1.65
N LEU A 146 -27.49 -9.08 -0.72
CA LEU A 146 -27.50 -9.78 0.58
C LEU A 146 -28.44 -9.15 1.63
N VAL A 147 -28.99 -7.95 1.42
CA VAL A 147 -29.93 -7.33 2.37
C VAL A 147 -31.22 -8.15 2.45
N GLY A 148 -31.58 -8.57 3.66
CA GLY A 148 -32.78 -9.36 3.93
C GLY A 148 -32.69 -10.84 3.55
N LYS A 149 -31.53 -11.32 3.06
CA LYS A 149 -31.27 -12.75 2.84
C LYS A 149 -30.96 -13.44 4.17
N GLY A 150 -31.48 -14.65 4.36
CA GLY A 150 -31.16 -15.53 5.48
C GLY A 150 -30.17 -16.63 5.11
N TRP A 151 -30.06 -17.64 5.98
CA TRP A 151 -29.22 -18.83 5.75
C TRP A 151 -29.76 -19.72 4.62
N ASP A 152 -31.06 -19.66 4.36
CA ASP A 152 -31.79 -20.31 3.27
C ASP A 152 -31.33 -19.88 1.86
N ALA A 153 -30.76 -18.69 1.73
CA ALA A 153 -30.22 -18.16 0.48
C ALA A 153 -28.76 -18.60 0.19
N LEU A 154 -28.17 -19.43 1.07
CA LEU A 154 -26.76 -19.83 1.02
C LEU A 154 -26.63 -21.36 0.88
N SER A 155 -25.77 -21.82 -0.03
CA SER A 155 -25.43 -23.24 -0.14
C SER A 155 -24.16 -23.54 0.65
N VAL A 156 -24.21 -24.46 1.62
CA VAL A 156 -23.02 -24.86 2.39
C VAL A 156 -22.13 -25.73 1.53
N LEU A 157 -20.89 -25.30 1.27
CA LEU A 157 -19.97 -26.00 0.36
C LEU A 157 -19.07 -27.02 1.10
N GLN A 158 -18.81 -26.79 2.38
CA GLN A 158 -18.08 -27.70 3.27
C GLN A 158 -18.78 -27.74 4.63
N GLN A 159 -18.95 -28.94 5.20
CA GLN A 159 -19.58 -29.12 6.52
C GLN A 159 -18.61 -28.81 7.67
N GLU A 160 -17.31 -29.02 7.45
CA GLU A 160 -16.26 -28.58 8.36
C GLU A 160 -15.86 -27.13 8.06
N PRO A 161 -15.40 -26.36 9.07
CA PRO A 161 -14.99 -24.98 8.88
C PRO A 161 -13.63 -24.93 8.18
N CYS A 162 -13.52 -24.12 7.11
CA CYS A 162 -12.27 -23.94 6.37
C CYS A 162 -11.23 -23.13 7.17
N CYS A 163 -11.65 -22.41 8.22
CA CYS A 163 -10.75 -21.71 9.13
C CYS A 163 -11.42 -21.52 10.51
N GLN A 164 -10.61 -21.43 11.57
CA GLN A 164 -11.06 -21.16 12.94
C GLN A 164 -10.15 -20.10 13.57
N THR A 165 -10.71 -19.00 14.06
CA THR A 165 -10.01 -17.95 14.81
C THR A 165 -10.20 -18.13 16.31
N GLY A 166 -9.71 -17.19 17.14
CA GLY A 166 -10.10 -17.12 18.54
C GLY A 166 -11.61 -16.94 18.71
N ASP A 167 -12.21 -16.02 17.96
CA ASP A 167 -13.60 -15.56 18.14
C ASP A 167 -14.66 -16.33 17.33
N ALA A 168 -14.30 -17.06 16.28
CA ALA A 168 -15.26 -17.61 15.31
C ALA A 168 -14.79 -18.89 14.58
N TRP A 169 -15.75 -19.51 13.90
CA TRP A 169 -15.54 -20.48 12.83
C TRP A 169 -15.91 -19.86 11.48
N TYR A 170 -15.28 -20.31 10.40
CA TYR A 170 -15.52 -19.82 9.04
C TYR A 170 -15.92 -20.99 8.14
N PHE A 171 -17.09 -20.91 7.51
CA PHE A 171 -17.60 -21.91 6.58
C PHE A 171 -17.68 -21.33 5.16
N PRO A 172 -17.21 -22.02 4.12
CA PRO A 172 -17.37 -21.58 2.75
C PRO A 172 -18.80 -21.84 2.28
N VAL A 173 -19.45 -20.79 1.78
CA VAL A 173 -20.84 -20.81 1.33
C VAL A 173 -20.96 -20.27 -0.10
N GLY A 174 -21.77 -20.94 -0.92
CA GLY A 174 -22.15 -20.46 -2.24
C GLY A 174 -23.29 -19.45 -2.15
N PHE A 175 -23.20 -18.39 -2.93
CA PHE A 175 -24.26 -17.41 -3.13
C PHE A 175 -24.42 -17.11 -4.62
N THR A 176 -25.66 -17.07 -5.10
CA THR A 176 -25.95 -16.78 -6.51
C THR A 176 -26.06 -15.28 -6.71
N PHE A 177 -25.18 -14.69 -7.53
CA PHE A 177 -25.11 -13.25 -7.80
C PHE A 177 -24.85 -13.03 -9.29
N GLU A 178 -25.62 -12.16 -9.97
CA GLU A 178 -25.47 -11.89 -11.41
C GLU A 178 -25.42 -13.17 -12.29
N LYS A 179 -26.18 -14.22 -11.93
CA LYS A 179 -26.18 -15.56 -12.54
C LYS A 179 -24.88 -16.38 -12.38
N SER A 180 -23.92 -15.88 -11.60
CA SER A 180 -22.70 -16.59 -11.21
C SER A 180 -22.85 -17.19 -9.81
N GLN A 181 -22.17 -18.31 -9.53
CA GLN A 181 -21.97 -18.75 -8.15
C GLN A 181 -20.71 -18.08 -7.59
N LEU A 182 -20.87 -17.28 -6.54
CA LEU A 182 -19.78 -16.74 -5.75
C LEU A 182 -19.53 -17.63 -4.55
N VAL A 183 -18.27 -17.79 -4.16
CA VAL A 183 -17.91 -18.39 -2.86
C VAL A 183 -17.63 -17.27 -1.88
N LEU A 184 -18.37 -17.25 -0.77
CA LEU A 184 -18.27 -16.30 0.33
C LEU A 184 -17.91 -17.08 1.62
N ALA A 185 -17.51 -16.38 2.67
CA ALA A 185 -17.31 -16.97 3.99
C ALA A 185 -18.41 -16.56 4.98
N ALA A 186 -19.08 -17.54 5.58
CA ALA A 186 -19.92 -17.34 6.75
C ALA A 186 -19.05 -17.41 8.02
N LYS A 187 -18.75 -16.25 8.61
CA LYS A 187 -18.15 -16.11 9.95
C LYS A 187 -19.24 -16.34 11.00
N VAL A 188 -19.09 -17.42 11.76
CA VAL A 188 -19.96 -17.83 12.86
C VAL A 188 -19.24 -17.58 14.19
N PRO A 189 -19.65 -16.58 14.99
CA PRO A 189 -19.05 -16.31 16.30
C PRO A 189 -19.27 -17.44 17.30
N LYS A 190 -18.27 -17.74 18.13
CA LYS A 190 -18.37 -18.77 19.17
C LYS A 190 -19.28 -18.29 20.32
N PRO A 191 -20.03 -19.18 21.00
CA PRO A 191 -21.02 -18.80 22.02
C PRO A 191 -20.49 -17.94 23.18
N CYS A 192 -19.22 -18.13 23.56
CA CYS A 192 -18.60 -17.43 24.69
C CYS A 192 -18.01 -16.06 24.33
N CYS A 193 -18.00 -15.68 23.04
CA CYS A 193 -17.32 -14.47 22.56
C CYS A 193 -18.30 -13.28 22.44
N PRO A 194 -17.97 -12.10 23.00
CA PRO A 194 -18.84 -10.93 22.88
C PRO A 194 -18.98 -10.51 21.42
N SER A 195 -20.21 -10.40 20.91
CA SER A 195 -20.45 -10.22 19.47
C SER A 195 -19.74 -8.98 18.93
N PRO A 196 -19.03 -9.06 17.78
CA PRO A 196 -18.20 -7.97 17.30
C PRO A 196 -19.01 -6.68 17.08
N GLY A 197 -18.49 -5.60 17.68
CA GLY A 197 -19.18 -4.32 17.82
C GLY A 197 -19.18 -3.49 16.53
N VAL A 198 -20.28 -3.56 15.78
CA VAL A 198 -20.64 -2.67 14.65
C VAL A 198 -19.44 -2.32 13.74
N GLN A 199 -19.02 -3.30 12.93
CA GLN A 199 -17.98 -3.11 11.91
C GLN A 199 -18.45 -2.27 10.70
N SER A 200 -19.75 -1.99 10.57
CA SER A 200 -20.38 -1.31 9.43
C SER A 200 -20.15 0.21 9.39
N SER A 201 -18.93 0.66 9.69
CA SER A 201 -18.52 2.07 9.72
C SER A 201 -17.04 2.29 9.37
N ILE A 202 -16.31 1.25 8.95
CA ILE A 202 -14.88 1.33 8.60
C ILE A 202 -14.76 1.38 7.09
N ARG A 203 -13.97 2.31 6.55
CA ARG A 203 -13.64 2.33 5.12
C ARG A 203 -12.94 1.04 4.67
N THR A 204 -13.24 0.63 3.45
CA THR A 204 -12.62 -0.47 2.72
C THR A 204 -11.08 -0.39 2.77
N HIS A 205 -10.43 -1.46 3.24
CA HIS A 205 -8.97 -1.58 3.27
C HIS A 205 -8.56 -3.01 2.95
N SER A 206 -7.43 -3.20 2.26
CA SER A 206 -6.99 -4.51 1.76
C SER A 206 -6.71 -5.52 2.88
N SER A 207 -6.21 -5.06 4.03
CA SER A 207 -5.74 -5.89 5.16
C SER A 207 -6.68 -5.92 6.38
N ILE A 208 -7.93 -5.50 6.24
CA ILE A 208 -8.97 -5.57 7.28
C ILE A 208 -10.11 -6.43 6.76
N GLN A 209 -10.67 -7.33 7.59
CA GLN A 209 -11.79 -8.16 7.15
C GLN A 209 -13.04 -7.29 6.87
N ARG A 210 -13.56 -7.32 5.64
CA ARG A 210 -14.87 -6.74 5.30
C ARG A 210 -16.00 -7.72 5.65
N LEU A 211 -17.09 -7.20 6.20
CA LEU A 211 -18.35 -7.92 6.33
C LEU A 211 -19.42 -7.25 5.45
N ILE A 212 -19.93 -8.01 4.48
CA ILE A 212 -20.89 -7.58 3.46
C ILE A 212 -22.35 -7.94 3.80
N GLY A 213 -22.55 -8.86 4.74
CA GLY A 213 -23.88 -9.30 5.17
C GLY A 213 -23.93 -9.64 6.65
N ARG A 214 -25.12 -9.53 7.26
CA ARG A 214 -25.38 -9.90 8.65
C ARG A 214 -26.83 -10.34 8.82
N PHE A 215 -27.05 -11.48 9.47
CA PHE A 215 -28.39 -11.94 9.85
C PHE A 215 -28.29 -12.82 11.11
N SER A 216 -29.44 -13.19 11.67
CA SER A 216 -29.53 -14.10 12.81
C SER A 216 -30.28 -15.35 12.38
N SER A 217 -29.71 -16.54 12.60
CA SER A 217 -30.35 -17.82 12.22
C SER A 217 -30.09 -18.90 13.27
N ARG A 218 -30.90 -19.95 13.26
CA ARG A 218 -30.54 -21.23 13.87
C ARG A 218 -29.65 -21.98 12.88
N LEU A 219 -28.42 -22.28 13.28
CA LEU A 219 -27.54 -23.10 12.44
C LEU A 219 -28.06 -24.55 12.39
N PRO A 220 -27.90 -25.24 11.25
CA PRO A 220 -28.07 -26.69 11.17
C PRO A 220 -27.22 -27.39 12.22
N TRP A 221 -27.77 -28.41 12.88
CA TRP A 221 -27.13 -29.08 14.01
C TRP A 221 -25.72 -29.63 13.69
N HIS A 222 -25.48 -30.04 12.45
CA HIS A 222 -24.18 -30.55 11.98
C HIS A 222 -23.09 -29.47 11.85
N LEU A 223 -23.44 -28.17 11.86
CA LEU A 223 -22.49 -27.05 11.91
C LEU A 223 -22.30 -26.50 13.33
N VAL A 224 -23.08 -26.98 14.30
CA VAL A 224 -22.95 -26.58 15.71
C VAL A 224 -21.82 -27.40 16.35
N LEU A 225 -20.59 -26.96 16.09
CA LEU A 225 -19.39 -27.51 16.73
C LEU A 225 -19.44 -27.23 18.24
N GLN A 226 -19.80 -28.24 19.01
CA GLN A 226 -19.63 -28.23 20.47
C GLN A 226 -18.14 -28.10 20.80
N GLY A 227 -17.81 -27.24 21.77
CA GLY A 227 -16.42 -26.96 22.14
C GLY A 227 -15.83 -28.05 23.03
N SER A 228 -14.57 -28.40 22.76
CA SER A 228 -13.72 -29.36 23.48
C SER A 228 -14.22 -30.82 23.59
N PRO A 229 -13.38 -31.83 23.26
CA PRO A 229 -13.69 -33.22 23.57
C PRO A 229 -13.57 -33.56 25.07
N GLU A 230 -13.02 -32.67 25.90
CA GLU A 230 -12.76 -32.96 27.32
C GLU A 230 -14.03 -32.99 28.19
N GLU A 231 -15.06 -32.21 27.86
CA GLU A 231 -16.31 -32.14 28.64
C GLU A 231 -17.24 -33.35 28.40
N GLN A 232 -17.04 -34.13 27.33
CA GLN A 232 -17.89 -35.29 27.04
C GLN A 232 -17.70 -36.47 28.01
N ASN A 233 -16.61 -36.50 28.80
CA ASN A 233 -16.28 -37.61 29.70
C ASN A 233 -16.99 -37.55 31.07
N GLN A 234 -17.89 -36.58 31.32
CA GLN A 234 -18.55 -36.39 32.63
C GLN A 234 -20.08 -36.34 32.56
N THR A 235 -20.71 -37.19 31.73
CA THR A 235 -22.16 -37.48 31.85
C THR A 235 -22.41 -38.98 32.10
N PRO A 236 -23.25 -39.35 33.09
CA PRO A 236 -23.54 -40.75 33.38
C PRO A 236 -24.44 -41.37 32.30
N PRO A 237 -24.25 -42.66 31.95
CA PRO A 237 -24.98 -43.31 30.87
C PRO A 237 -26.36 -43.81 31.33
N GLY A 238 -27.36 -42.93 31.33
CA GLY A 238 -28.76 -43.35 31.53
C GLY A 238 -29.75 -42.22 31.80
N GLU A 239 -30.32 -41.63 30.75
CA GLU A 239 -31.73 -41.20 30.60
C GLU A 239 -31.93 -40.56 29.20
N ASP A 240 -33.18 -40.32 28.79
CA ASP A 240 -33.56 -40.18 27.38
C ASP A 240 -32.89 -39.04 26.58
N ARG A 241 -32.29 -39.39 25.43
CA ARG A 241 -31.78 -38.46 24.41
C ARG A 241 -32.89 -37.77 23.58
N ALA A 242 -34.01 -37.41 24.22
CA ALA A 242 -35.21 -36.86 23.57
C ALA A 242 -35.40 -35.34 23.75
N HIS A 243 -34.58 -34.67 24.57
CA HIS A 243 -34.68 -33.23 24.84
C HIS A 243 -33.50 -32.45 24.25
N LEU A 244 -33.46 -32.39 22.92
CA LEU A 244 -32.61 -31.45 22.18
C LEU A 244 -33.04 -30.01 22.51
N ALA A 245 -32.26 -29.31 23.33
CA ALA A 245 -32.43 -27.89 23.57
C ALA A 245 -32.42 -27.13 22.22
N PRO A 246 -33.40 -26.25 21.92
CA PRO A 246 -33.50 -25.63 20.61
C PRO A 246 -32.24 -24.84 20.25
N SER A 247 -31.58 -25.20 19.13
CA SER A 247 -30.27 -24.64 18.77
C SER A 247 -30.29 -23.10 18.82
N PRO A 248 -29.37 -22.47 19.56
CA PRO A 248 -29.46 -21.04 19.84
C PRO A 248 -29.40 -20.24 18.54
N VAL A 249 -30.17 -19.16 18.47
CA VAL A 249 -30.13 -18.23 17.34
C VAL A 249 -28.80 -17.49 17.38
N GLN A 250 -27.92 -17.76 16.43
CA GLN A 250 -26.60 -17.16 16.33
C GLN A 250 -26.58 -16.05 15.28
N LYS A 251 -25.79 -15.01 15.53
CA LYS A 251 -25.57 -13.87 14.63
C LYS A 251 -24.48 -14.23 13.63
N ILE A 252 -24.88 -14.50 12.40
CA ILE A 252 -23.98 -14.91 11.30
C ILE A 252 -23.57 -13.68 10.50
N LEU A 253 -22.31 -13.68 10.06
CA LEU A 253 -21.66 -12.56 9.39
C LEU A 253 -21.07 -13.05 8.07
N ILE A 254 -21.42 -12.42 6.96
CA ILE A 254 -20.96 -12.82 5.62
C ILE A 254 -19.79 -11.93 5.20
N SER A 255 -18.72 -12.53 4.70
CA SER A 255 -17.51 -11.89 4.21
C SER A 255 -17.26 -12.33 2.75
N PRO A 256 -16.79 -11.46 1.85
CA PRO A 256 -16.41 -11.86 0.49
C PRO A 256 -15.12 -12.68 0.48
N ASP A 257 -14.35 -12.60 1.57
CA ASP A 257 -13.00 -13.11 1.67
C ASP A 257 -13.02 -14.47 2.38
N VAL A 258 -12.61 -15.53 1.68
CA VAL A 258 -12.58 -16.90 2.20
C VAL A 258 -11.20 -17.22 2.77
N PRO A 259 -11.04 -17.31 4.10
CA PRO A 259 -9.77 -17.68 4.70
C PRO A 259 -9.52 -19.18 4.57
N TYR A 260 -8.31 -19.55 4.17
CA TYR A 260 -7.88 -20.95 4.08
C TYR A 260 -7.11 -21.42 5.32
N GLN A 261 -6.57 -20.48 6.12
CA GLN A 261 -5.98 -20.73 7.45
C GLN A 261 -5.76 -19.42 8.22
N THR A 262 -5.40 -19.52 9.50
CA THR A 262 -4.86 -18.41 10.31
C THR A 262 -3.35 -18.28 10.14
N LEU A 263 -2.79 -17.14 10.54
CA LEU A 263 -1.34 -16.95 10.62
C LEU A 263 -0.69 -17.89 11.65
N ALA A 264 -1.38 -18.18 12.77
CA ALA A 264 -0.97 -19.22 13.73
C ALA A 264 -0.79 -20.59 13.04
N GLY A 265 -1.77 -20.99 12.22
CA GLY A 265 -1.72 -22.22 11.43
C GLY A 265 -0.57 -22.22 10.42
N PHE A 266 -0.36 -21.09 9.72
CA PHE A 266 0.76 -20.92 8.80
C PHE A 266 2.11 -21.11 9.50
N VAL A 267 2.36 -20.36 10.59
CA VAL A 267 3.62 -20.43 11.34
C VAL A 267 3.90 -21.85 11.83
N LYS A 268 2.90 -22.50 12.43
CA LYS A 268 3.01 -23.89 12.91
C LYS A 268 3.36 -24.87 11.78
N GLY A 269 2.79 -24.70 10.59
CA GLY A 269 3.10 -25.53 9.42
C GLY A 269 4.43 -25.19 8.73
N SER A 270 4.93 -23.96 8.87
CA SER A 270 6.03 -23.44 8.04
C SER A 270 7.44 -23.63 8.61
N HIS A 271 7.61 -24.24 9.78
CA HIS A 271 8.94 -24.42 10.41
C HIS A 271 9.94 -25.17 9.50
N GLY A 272 9.47 -26.17 8.73
CA GLY A 272 10.31 -26.88 7.75
C GLY A 272 10.78 -25.98 6.59
N LEU A 273 9.93 -25.05 6.16
CA LEU A 273 10.19 -24.09 5.09
C LEU A 273 11.16 -23.00 5.55
N HIS A 274 11.00 -22.50 6.78
CA HIS A 274 11.93 -21.56 7.41
C HIS A 274 13.33 -22.16 7.55
N ARG A 275 13.44 -23.43 8.00
CA ARG A 275 14.72 -24.15 8.10
C ARG A 275 15.38 -24.41 6.73
N THR A 276 14.60 -24.68 5.68
CA THR A 276 15.13 -25.07 4.36
C THR A 276 15.44 -23.86 3.47
N SER A 277 14.71 -22.76 3.62
CA SER A 277 14.78 -21.60 2.73
C SER A 277 14.60 -20.26 3.46
N PRO A 278 15.40 -19.97 4.51
CA PRO A 278 15.14 -18.86 5.43
C PRO A 278 15.01 -17.50 4.73
N GLY A 279 15.84 -17.20 3.73
CA GLY A 279 15.75 -15.94 2.98
C GLY A 279 14.43 -15.75 2.21
N HIS A 280 13.76 -16.82 1.78
CA HIS A 280 12.44 -16.70 1.17
C HIS A 280 11.33 -16.61 2.23
N TYR A 281 11.46 -17.40 3.30
CA TYR A 281 10.51 -17.37 4.41
C TYR A 281 10.48 -16.01 5.12
N GLU A 282 11.63 -15.44 5.45
CA GLU A 282 11.71 -14.13 6.10
C GLU A 282 11.29 -12.98 5.16
N ARG A 283 11.44 -13.13 3.83
CA ARG A 283 10.83 -12.18 2.87
C ARG A 283 9.30 -12.21 2.98
N LEU A 284 8.71 -13.40 3.02
CA LEU A 284 7.27 -13.58 3.20
C LEU A 284 6.82 -13.05 4.57
N ALA A 285 7.59 -13.29 5.64
CA ALA A 285 7.35 -12.69 6.95
C ALA A 285 7.32 -11.14 6.89
N CYS A 286 8.31 -10.50 6.24
CA CYS A 286 8.31 -9.06 6.02
C CYS A 286 7.07 -8.56 5.27
N LEU A 287 6.57 -9.30 4.27
CA LEU A 287 5.38 -8.95 3.48
C LEU A 287 4.07 -9.13 4.26
N LEU A 288 3.98 -10.15 5.12
CA LEU A 288 2.84 -10.35 6.03
C LEU A 288 2.81 -9.27 7.11
N LEU A 289 3.96 -8.98 7.74
CA LEU A 289 4.10 -7.88 8.70
C LEU A 289 3.79 -6.51 8.07
N LEU A 290 4.15 -6.29 6.81
CA LEU A 290 3.81 -5.04 6.10
C LEU A 290 2.29 -4.85 5.97
N GLN A 291 1.55 -5.93 5.64
CA GLN A 291 0.08 -5.92 5.59
C GLN A 291 -0.56 -5.70 6.97
N VAL A 292 0.04 -6.23 8.04
CA VAL A 292 -0.37 -5.91 9.43
C VAL A 292 -0.19 -4.43 9.70
N CYS A 293 0.98 -3.85 9.38
CA CYS A 293 1.26 -2.44 9.64
C CYS A 293 0.38 -1.48 8.82
N THR A 294 0.03 -1.78 7.56
CA THR A 294 -0.92 -0.95 6.78
C THR A 294 -2.34 -1.05 7.35
N GLY A 295 -2.80 -2.25 7.71
CA GLY A 295 -4.11 -2.45 8.35
C GLY A 295 -4.26 -1.70 9.67
N LEU A 296 -3.21 -1.69 10.50
CA LEU A 296 -3.18 -0.94 11.76
C LEU A 296 -3.13 0.57 11.55
N GLU A 297 -2.33 1.06 10.61
CA GLU A 297 -2.30 2.50 10.29
C GLU A 297 -3.69 3.02 9.86
N HIS A 298 -4.45 2.23 9.08
CA HIS A 298 -5.82 2.55 8.70
C HIS A 298 -6.80 2.54 9.89
N LEU A 299 -6.72 1.54 10.78
CA LEU A 299 -7.53 1.51 12.01
C LEU A 299 -7.26 2.71 12.93
N GLN A 300 -6.00 3.13 13.05
CA GLN A 300 -5.60 4.30 13.83
C GLN A 300 -6.11 5.61 13.19
N VAL A 301 -6.04 5.77 11.86
CA VAL A 301 -6.58 6.95 11.14
C VAL A 301 -8.10 7.08 11.28
N GLU A 302 -8.84 5.97 11.17
CA GLU A 302 -10.31 5.97 11.33
C GLU A 302 -10.76 6.03 12.80
N ASN A 303 -9.82 6.09 13.77
CA ASN A 303 -10.05 6.05 15.22
C ASN A 303 -10.81 4.79 15.70
N MET A 304 -10.69 3.67 14.99
CA MET A 304 -11.53 2.47 15.19
C MET A 304 -11.05 1.51 16.29
N GLY A 305 -10.28 2.03 17.26
CA GLY A 305 -9.74 1.26 18.38
C GLY A 305 -8.55 0.37 17.98
N GLN A 306 -8.33 -0.70 18.75
CA GLN A 306 -7.14 -1.54 18.62
C GLN A 306 -7.42 -2.82 17.82
N GLY A 307 -6.47 -3.26 16.99
CA GLY A 307 -6.49 -4.59 16.37
C GLY A 307 -6.18 -5.69 17.38
N ASP A 308 -6.92 -6.80 17.33
CA ASP A 308 -6.61 -8.01 18.09
C ASP A 308 -5.52 -8.80 17.36
N LEU A 309 -4.27 -8.45 17.65
CA LEU A 309 -3.07 -8.87 16.91
C LEU A 309 -2.51 -10.25 17.33
N CYS A 310 -3.35 -11.12 17.89
CA CYS A 310 -3.00 -12.52 18.09
C CYS A 310 -2.85 -13.24 16.71
N PRO A 311 -1.83 -14.10 16.48
CA PRO A 311 -1.70 -14.86 15.22
C PRO A 311 -2.93 -15.68 14.83
N GLU A 312 -3.78 -16.04 15.79
CA GLU A 312 -5.04 -16.77 15.64
C GLU A 312 -6.18 -15.89 15.09
N ASN A 313 -6.05 -14.57 15.16
CA ASN A 313 -7.01 -13.56 14.71
C ASN A 313 -6.56 -12.83 13.43
N LEU A 314 -5.45 -13.29 12.84
CA LEU A 314 -4.95 -12.85 11.54
C LEU A 314 -5.23 -13.95 10.51
N LEU A 315 -6.12 -13.66 9.55
CA LEU A 315 -6.56 -14.59 8.51
C LEU A 315 -5.64 -14.50 7.29
N LEU A 316 -5.45 -15.63 6.60
CA LEU A 316 -4.80 -15.68 5.29
C LEU A 316 -5.82 -16.08 4.21
N VAL A 317 -5.86 -15.28 3.13
CA VAL A 317 -6.82 -15.38 2.01
C VAL A 317 -6.05 -15.43 0.69
N GLN A 318 -6.50 -16.30 -0.22
CA GLN A 318 -5.88 -16.49 -1.53
C GLN A 318 -6.18 -15.31 -2.47
N CYS A 319 -5.16 -14.77 -3.14
CA CYS A 319 -5.37 -13.71 -4.15
C CYS A 319 -5.80 -14.31 -5.51
N PRO A 320 -6.80 -13.73 -6.21
CA PRO A 320 -7.27 -14.24 -7.50
C PRO A 320 -6.20 -14.32 -8.60
N SER A 321 -5.18 -13.45 -8.56
CA SER A 321 -4.15 -13.32 -9.60
C SER A 321 -3.06 -14.41 -9.59
N GLN A 322 -3.12 -15.39 -8.68
CA GLN A 322 -2.01 -16.35 -8.45
C GLN A 322 -2.05 -17.62 -9.32
N SER A 323 -3.07 -17.79 -10.17
CA SER A 323 -3.29 -19.00 -10.99
C SER A 323 -2.30 -19.24 -12.14
N GLN A 324 -1.21 -18.46 -12.23
CA GLN A 324 -0.23 -18.48 -13.34
C GLN A 324 1.25 -18.44 -12.89
N GLN A 325 1.57 -18.30 -11.60
CA GLN A 325 2.92 -17.94 -11.14
C GLN A 325 3.87 -19.14 -11.00
N GLY A 326 4.42 -19.58 -12.14
CA GLY A 326 5.38 -20.69 -12.23
C GLY A 326 6.65 -20.51 -11.38
N LYS A 327 7.24 -21.63 -10.97
CA LYS A 327 8.37 -21.77 -10.02
C LYS A 327 8.08 -21.31 -8.58
N GLU A 328 7.62 -20.11 -8.31
CA GLU A 328 7.42 -19.68 -6.90
C GLU A 328 6.28 -20.43 -6.21
N ALA A 329 5.21 -20.77 -6.94
CA ALA A 329 4.17 -21.69 -6.47
C ALA A 329 4.72 -23.10 -6.12
N SER A 330 5.80 -23.57 -6.77
CA SER A 330 6.39 -24.89 -6.50
C SER A 330 7.16 -25.00 -5.17
N LEU A 331 7.35 -23.87 -4.47
CA LEU A 331 7.89 -23.85 -3.10
C LEU A 331 6.81 -23.54 -2.04
N GLY A 332 5.53 -23.41 -2.42
CA GLY A 332 4.44 -23.05 -1.51
C GLY A 332 4.52 -21.63 -0.93
N LEU A 333 5.27 -20.73 -1.59
CA LEU A 333 5.64 -19.40 -1.07
C LEU A 333 4.84 -18.23 -1.69
N SER A 334 3.69 -18.51 -2.30
CA SER A 334 2.80 -17.47 -2.85
C SER A 334 2.24 -16.57 -1.74
N LEU A 335 2.53 -15.26 -1.80
CA LEU A 335 2.11 -14.27 -0.81
C LEU A 335 0.57 -14.20 -0.67
N PRO A 336 -0.04 -14.61 0.45
CA PRO A 336 -1.47 -14.44 0.64
C PRO A 336 -1.82 -13.01 1.06
N ARG A 337 -3.09 -12.63 0.91
CA ARG A 337 -3.64 -11.43 1.55
C ARG A 337 -3.93 -11.73 3.00
N LEU A 338 -3.37 -10.93 3.90
CA LEU A 338 -3.57 -11.04 5.35
C LEU A 338 -4.67 -10.08 5.80
N LEU A 339 -5.65 -10.57 6.57
CA LEU A 339 -6.75 -9.78 7.12
C LEU A 339 -6.76 -9.80 8.65
N ILE A 340 -6.88 -8.61 9.26
CA ILE A 340 -7.24 -8.45 10.67
C ILE A 340 -8.74 -8.74 10.81
N SER A 341 -9.14 -9.84 11.47
CA SER A 341 -10.56 -10.24 11.59
C SER A 341 -11.30 -9.63 12.77
N SER A 342 -10.53 -9.17 13.76
CA SER A 342 -10.99 -8.91 15.12
C SER A 342 -10.34 -7.62 15.62
N PHE A 343 -11.17 -6.69 16.10
CA PHE A 343 -10.73 -5.38 16.58
C PHE A 343 -11.67 -4.87 17.67
N PHE A 344 -11.09 -4.23 18.68
CA PHE A 344 -11.79 -3.74 19.86
C PHE A 344 -11.96 -2.23 19.79
N LYS A 345 -13.21 -1.76 19.63
CA LYS A 345 -13.51 -0.33 19.80
C LYS A 345 -13.22 0.05 21.26
N VAL A 346 -12.23 0.93 21.44
CA VAL A 346 -11.90 1.52 22.74
C VAL A 346 -13.10 2.36 23.17
N LYS A 347 -13.91 1.83 24.09
CA LYS A 347 -14.95 2.64 24.74
C LYS A 347 -14.28 3.65 25.65
N ASP A 348 -14.52 4.93 25.40
CA ASP A 348 -14.16 5.99 26.34
C ASP A 348 -14.72 5.67 27.73
N LYS A 349 -13.83 5.45 28.70
CA LYS A 349 -14.19 5.28 30.11
C LYS A 349 -14.43 6.63 30.79
N GLN A 350 -15.21 7.51 30.16
CA GLN A 350 -15.91 8.56 30.89
C GLN A 350 -17.00 7.92 31.73
N ARG A 351 -16.60 7.52 32.94
CA ARG A 351 -17.45 6.95 33.98
C ARG A 351 -18.37 8.07 34.50
N PRO A 352 -19.71 7.95 34.44
CA PRO A 352 -20.57 8.86 35.19
C PRO A 352 -20.22 8.76 36.67
N CYS A 353 -19.93 9.88 37.32
CA CYS A 353 -19.52 9.88 38.72
C CYS A 353 -20.68 9.46 39.63
N SER A 354 -20.55 8.29 40.25
CA SER A 354 -21.30 7.93 41.45
C SER A 354 -20.44 8.24 42.67
N THR A 355 -21.00 8.94 43.64
CA THR A 355 -20.28 9.53 44.77
C THR A 355 -19.89 8.52 45.84
N SER A 356 -18.61 8.41 46.17
CA SER A 356 -18.13 8.39 47.56
C SER A 356 -16.60 8.38 47.69
N GLN A 357 -16.12 9.17 48.65
CA GLN A 357 -14.86 9.09 49.40
C GLN A 357 -13.51 9.19 48.66
N GLU A 358 -12.66 10.06 49.21
CA GLU A 358 -11.29 10.35 48.73
C GLU A 358 -10.23 9.41 49.37
N GLN A 359 -8.98 9.58 48.90
CA GLN A 359 -7.70 9.02 49.40
C GLN A 359 -7.47 7.56 48.97
N ASP A 360 -6.49 7.25 48.12
CA ASP A 360 -5.08 7.66 48.25
C ASP A 360 -4.36 7.82 46.88
N SER A 361 -3.58 8.89 46.71
CA SER A 361 -3.14 9.41 45.39
C SER A 361 -1.68 9.11 45.02
N THR A 362 -1.13 7.95 45.41
CA THR A 362 0.32 7.67 45.21
C THR A 362 0.67 6.27 44.64
N LYS A 363 0.17 5.94 43.44
CA LYS A 363 0.86 5.08 42.42
C LYS A 363 0.07 4.96 41.10
N GLY A 364 0.10 6.02 40.31
CA GLY A 364 -0.42 6.01 38.94
C GLY A 364 0.46 5.20 37.98
N LEU A 365 0.40 3.87 38.03
CA LEU A 365 0.77 3.03 36.89
C LEU A 365 -0.27 3.25 35.79
N SER A 366 -0.04 4.29 34.97
CA SER A 366 -0.87 4.55 33.80
C SER A 366 -0.90 3.29 32.94
N ALA A 367 -2.09 2.80 32.63
CA ALA A 367 -2.25 1.87 31.53
C ALA A 367 -1.64 2.50 30.26
N PRO A 368 -0.97 1.72 29.40
CA PRO A 368 -0.49 2.24 28.13
C PRO A 368 -1.66 2.81 27.33
N SER A 369 -1.46 3.98 26.71
CA SER A 369 -2.45 4.56 25.79
C SER A 369 -2.70 3.60 24.62
N PRO A 370 -3.91 3.57 24.03
CA PRO A 370 -4.34 2.45 23.19
C PRO A 370 -3.47 2.16 21.97
N SER A 371 -2.78 3.17 21.40
CA SER A 371 -1.80 2.95 20.32
C SER A 371 -0.58 2.13 20.77
N VAL A 372 -0.08 2.39 21.98
CA VAL A 372 1.18 1.88 22.55
C VAL A 372 1.19 0.35 22.70
N ALA A 373 0.01 -0.29 22.64
CA ALA A 373 -0.14 -1.74 22.62
C ALA A 373 0.04 -2.37 21.22
N ASP A 374 -0.28 -1.66 20.13
CA ASP A 374 -0.10 -2.17 18.76
C ASP A 374 1.38 -2.35 18.41
N GLU A 375 2.22 -1.38 18.75
CA GLU A 375 3.67 -1.51 18.53
C GLU A 375 4.24 -2.73 19.27
N LEU A 376 3.80 -2.98 20.50
CA LEU A 376 4.24 -4.16 21.26
C LEU A 376 3.78 -5.44 20.59
N ASN A 377 2.51 -5.53 20.19
CA ASN A 377 1.95 -6.72 19.57
C ASN A 377 2.62 -7.04 18.22
N VAL A 378 2.94 -6.05 17.38
CA VAL A 378 3.75 -6.27 16.17
C VAL A 378 5.18 -6.72 16.54
N GLY A 379 5.76 -6.17 17.61
CA GLY A 379 7.04 -6.62 18.16
C GLY A 379 7.02 -8.09 18.60
N MET A 380 5.97 -8.53 19.29
CA MET A 380 5.74 -9.92 19.69
C MET A 380 5.56 -10.82 18.45
N LEU A 381 4.79 -10.36 17.46
CA LEU A 381 4.46 -11.10 16.25
C LEU A 381 5.70 -11.45 15.42
N ILE A 382 6.74 -10.60 15.42
CA ILE A 382 8.02 -10.90 14.76
C ILE A 382 8.68 -12.16 15.35
N TYR A 383 8.69 -12.33 16.68
CA TYR A 383 9.26 -13.54 17.31
C TYR A 383 8.45 -14.79 16.99
N HIS A 384 7.12 -14.69 16.96
CA HIS A 384 6.24 -15.80 16.61
C HIS A 384 6.46 -16.26 15.16
N ILE A 385 6.42 -15.34 14.19
CA ILE A 385 6.62 -15.69 12.78
C ILE A 385 8.02 -16.27 12.55
N LEU A 386 9.05 -15.79 13.24
CA LEU A 386 10.42 -16.30 13.11
C LEU A 386 10.71 -17.58 13.93
N HIS A 387 9.69 -18.25 14.48
CA HIS A 387 9.82 -19.50 15.25
C HIS A 387 10.77 -19.39 16.47
N VAL A 388 10.82 -18.23 17.13
CA VAL A 388 11.74 -17.99 18.26
C VAL A 388 11.05 -18.38 19.58
N ASP A 389 11.02 -19.69 19.85
CA ASP A 389 10.39 -20.30 21.04
C ASP A 389 10.94 -19.74 22.36
N THR A 390 10.32 -18.67 22.86
CA THR A 390 10.62 -18.06 24.15
C THR A 390 9.35 -17.45 24.76
N SER A 391 9.21 -17.57 26.08
CA SER A 391 8.16 -16.85 26.83
C SER A 391 8.51 -15.37 26.94
N LEU A 392 8.35 -14.66 25.82
CA LEU A 392 8.69 -13.26 25.66
C LEU A 392 7.93 -12.35 26.64
N GLU A 393 6.75 -12.76 27.08
CA GLU A 393 5.99 -12.17 28.19
C GLU A 393 6.80 -12.13 29.49
N ASN A 394 7.47 -13.24 29.85
CA ASN A 394 8.35 -13.31 31.03
C ASN A 394 9.61 -12.44 30.83
N ALA A 395 10.14 -12.34 29.61
CA ALA A 395 11.27 -11.46 29.32
C ALA A 395 10.88 -9.98 29.46
N LEU A 396 9.70 -9.58 28.97
CA LEU A 396 9.15 -8.24 29.10
C LEU A 396 8.80 -7.88 30.56
N GLY A 397 8.25 -8.82 31.33
CA GLY A 397 7.87 -8.62 32.74
C GLY A 397 9.03 -8.71 33.75
N SER A 398 10.06 -9.52 33.49
CA SER A 398 11.21 -9.66 34.40
C SER A 398 12.15 -8.44 34.38
N ARG A 399 12.99 -8.28 35.41
CA ARG A 399 14.01 -7.22 35.43
C ARG A 399 15.13 -7.37 34.39
N SER A 400 15.16 -8.46 33.60
CA SER A 400 16.11 -8.60 32.49
C SER A 400 15.87 -7.52 31.43
N ASN A 401 16.93 -6.82 30.99
CA ASN A 401 16.88 -5.91 29.84
C ASN A 401 17.21 -6.62 28.51
N ARG A 402 17.37 -7.94 28.51
CA ARG A 402 17.73 -8.73 27.31
C ARG A 402 16.48 -9.39 26.73
N LEU A 403 16.07 -8.91 25.56
CA LEU A 403 15.15 -9.64 24.68
C LEU A 403 15.83 -10.93 24.16
N PRO A 404 15.07 -11.97 23.78
CA PRO A 404 15.62 -13.16 23.14
C PRO A 404 16.40 -12.84 21.86
N GLU A 405 17.42 -13.62 21.56
CA GLU A 405 18.25 -13.40 20.38
C GLU A 405 17.64 -14.06 19.14
N ILE A 406 17.12 -13.24 18.21
CA ILE A 406 16.70 -13.71 16.89
C ILE A 406 17.97 -14.16 16.11
N PRO A 407 18.02 -15.42 15.62
CA PRO A 407 19.16 -15.94 14.85
C PRO A 407 19.32 -15.25 13.49
N SER A 408 20.55 -15.04 13.05
CA SER A 408 20.84 -14.45 11.72
C SER A 408 20.84 -15.51 10.62
N LEU A 409 19.66 -15.87 10.11
CA LEU A 409 19.47 -16.90 9.08
C LEU A 409 19.45 -16.34 7.65
N SER A 410 19.21 -15.03 7.47
CA SER A 410 19.20 -14.39 6.15
C SER A 410 19.48 -12.88 6.19
N ILE A 411 19.39 -12.21 5.03
CA ILE A 411 19.51 -10.75 4.88
C ILE A 411 18.40 -9.96 5.60
N TYR A 412 17.29 -10.60 5.99
CA TYR A 412 16.18 -9.95 6.69
C TYR A 412 16.28 -10.07 8.21
N SER A 413 16.83 -11.16 8.76
CA SER A 413 16.87 -11.45 10.21
C SER A 413 17.43 -10.30 11.05
N THR A 414 18.57 -9.74 10.66
CA THR A 414 19.20 -8.60 11.39
C THR A 414 18.30 -7.37 11.40
N GLY A 415 17.56 -7.14 10.30
CA GLY A 415 16.58 -6.06 10.18
C GLY A 415 15.33 -6.29 11.01
N LEU A 416 14.79 -7.51 10.99
CA LEU A 416 13.63 -7.91 11.81
C LEU A 416 13.97 -7.89 13.31
N LYS A 417 15.16 -8.34 13.69
CA LYS A 417 15.73 -8.20 15.04
C LYS A 417 15.82 -6.74 15.48
N ARG A 418 16.33 -5.86 14.61
CA ARG A 418 16.38 -4.42 14.90
C ARG A 418 14.98 -3.81 15.03
N LEU A 419 14.05 -4.15 14.13
CA LEU A 419 12.67 -3.70 14.20
C LEU A 419 11.99 -4.17 15.50
N ALA A 420 12.16 -5.43 15.88
CA ALA A 420 11.60 -5.99 17.11
C ALA A 420 12.19 -5.33 18.37
N MET A 421 13.49 -5.01 18.41
CA MET A 421 14.10 -4.24 19.51
C MET A 421 13.54 -2.81 19.60
N LEU A 422 13.23 -2.17 18.46
CA LEU A 422 12.66 -0.82 18.40
C LEU A 422 11.16 -0.80 18.78
N LEU A 423 10.42 -1.87 18.48
CA LEU A 423 9.00 -2.04 18.82
C LEU A 423 8.79 -2.48 20.28
N LEU A 424 9.61 -3.39 20.78
CA LEU A 424 9.56 -3.86 22.18
C LEU A 424 10.32 -2.95 23.16
N HIS A 425 10.62 -1.71 22.75
CA HIS A 425 11.36 -0.78 23.58
C HIS A 425 10.57 -0.37 24.84
N ARG A 426 11.16 -0.54 26.03
CA ARG A 426 10.48 -0.33 27.33
C ARG A 426 9.99 1.09 27.55
N ASP A 427 10.81 2.08 27.21
CA ASP A 427 10.45 3.50 27.20
C ASP A 427 9.62 3.81 25.93
N PRO A 428 8.33 4.19 26.05
CA PRO A 428 7.46 4.48 24.91
C PRO A 428 7.96 5.65 24.05
N CYS A 429 8.67 6.63 24.62
CA CYS A 429 9.16 7.80 23.90
C CYS A 429 10.33 7.46 22.94
N LYS A 430 10.88 6.25 23.03
CA LYS A 430 11.93 5.71 22.14
C LYS A 430 11.43 4.55 21.27
N ARG A 431 10.14 4.19 21.37
CA ARG A 431 9.53 3.15 20.56
C ARG A 431 9.20 3.68 19.17
N VAL A 432 9.45 2.90 18.13
CA VAL A 432 9.06 3.29 16.76
C VAL A 432 7.58 3.04 16.54
N SER A 433 6.86 4.00 15.96
CA SER A 433 5.42 3.85 15.71
C SER A 433 5.11 2.85 14.59
N ILE A 434 3.86 2.38 14.50
CA ILE A 434 3.40 1.52 13.39
C ILE A 434 3.77 2.07 12.01
N LYS A 435 3.64 3.38 11.76
CA LYS A 435 4.04 4.04 10.49
C LYS A 435 5.56 3.95 10.23
N GLN A 436 6.37 4.05 11.28
CA GLN A 436 7.83 3.86 11.16
C GLN A 436 8.17 2.38 10.94
N ALA A 437 7.50 1.44 11.61
CA ALA A 437 7.65 0.00 11.40
C ALA A 437 7.30 -0.43 9.97
N ARG A 438 6.16 0.06 9.44
CA ARG A 438 5.74 -0.07 8.04
C ARG A 438 6.86 0.36 7.08
N SER A 439 7.46 1.52 7.35
CA SER A 439 8.52 2.10 6.53
C SER A 439 9.86 1.34 6.66
N ILE A 440 10.18 0.81 7.85
CA ILE A 440 11.32 -0.10 8.06
C ILE A 440 11.14 -1.39 7.25
N LEU A 441 9.96 -2.00 7.26
CA LEU A 441 9.63 -3.20 6.47
C LEU A 441 9.73 -2.93 4.96
N GLN A 442 9.25 -1.79 4.49
CA GLN A 442 9.41 -1.37 3.09
C GLN A 442 10.89 -1.25 2.67
N VAL A 443 11.74 -0.64 3.52
CA VAL A 443 13.20 -0.58 3.30
C VAL A 443 13.84 -1.98 3.37
N LEU A 444 13.38 -2.86 4.26
CA LEU A 444 13.82 -4.25 4.35
C LEU A 444 13.37 -5.11 3.17
N LEU A 445 12.35 -4.72 2.41
CA LEU A 445 11.89 -5.44 1.22
C LEU A 445 12.54 -4.95 -0.08
N TRP A 446 12.58 -3.63 -0.30
CA TRP A 446 12.97 -3.03 -1.59
C TRP A 446 14.17 -2.07 -1.53
N GLY A 447 14.72 -1.81 -0.34
CA GLY A 447 15.86 -0.92 -0.09
C GLY A 447 15.47 0.53 0.24
N PRO A 448 16.46 1.44 0.40
CA PRO A 448 17.88 1.27 0.14
C PRO A 448 18.58 0.40 1.20
N ARG A 449 19.52 -0.43 0.75
CA ARG A 449 20.29 -1.34 1.59
C ARG A 449 21.58 -0.68 2.13
N GLN A 450 22.21 -1.30 3.13
CA GLN A 450 23.37 -0.72 3.84
C GLN A 450 24.60 -0.54 2.93
N GLU A 451 24.76 -1.37 1.89
CA GLU A 451 25.88 -1.32 0.94
C GLU A 451 25.90 -0.02 0.12
N LEU A 452 24.74 0.64 -0.07
CA LEU A 452 24.66 1.97 -0.68
C LEU A 452 25.44 3.01 0.14
N PHE A 453 25.41 2.88 1.47
CA PHE A 453 26.06 3.80 2.40
C PHE A 453 27.51 3.43 2.72
N ALA A 454 27.93 2.21 2.36
CA ALA A 454 29.33 1.76 2.49
C ALA A 454 30.27 2.45 1.48
N ARG A 455 29.74 2.95 0.36
CA ARG A 455 30.51 3.67 -0.68
C ARG A 455 30.21 5.15 -0.79
N SER A 456 29.04 5.59 -0.32
CA SER A 456 28.55 6.97 -0.45
C SER A 456 28.03 7.51 0.88
N LYS A 457 28.41 8.74 1.24
CA LYS A 457 27.85 9.41 2.42
C LYS A 457 26.32 9.48 2.32
N LYS A 458 25.60 9.06 3.36
CA LYS A 458 24.13 9.17 3.39
C LYS A 458 23.72 10.65 3.40
N THR A 459 23.20 11.14 2.28
CA THR A 459 22.65 12.48 2.12
C THR A 459 21.22 12.41 1.55
N LEU A 460 20.43 13.46 1.73
CA LEU A 460 19.09 13.55 1.14
C LEU A 460 19.16 13.44 -0.39
N THR A 461 20.13 14.10 -1.03
CA THR A 461 20.35 14.05 -2.49
C THR A 461 20.63 12.62 -3.00
N LEU A 462 21.44 11.84 -2.28
CA LEU A 462 21.70 10.43 -2.65
C LEU A 462 20.42 9.59 -2.57
N LEU A 463 19.63 9.79 -1.51
CA LEU A 463 18.37 9.08 -1.30
C LEU A 463 17.30 9.49 -2.32
N GLN A 464 17.25 10.76 -2.69
CA GLN A 464 16.40 11.28 -3.75
C GLN A 464 16.75 10.62 -5.09
N SER A 465 18.01 10.68 -5.55
CA SER A 465 18.40 10.06 -6.82
C SER A 465 18.23 8.53 -6.83
N TRP A 466 18.43 7.85 -5.70
CA TRP A 466 18.11 6.43 -5.57
C TRP A 466 16.60 6.16 -5.76
N LEU A 467 15.75 6.99 -5.17
CA LEU A 467 14.29 6.89 -5.24
C LEU A 467 13.77 7.18 -6.66
N GLU A 468 14.32 8.20 -7.32
CA GLU A 468 14.02 8.55 -8.71
C GLU A 468 14.36 7.40 -9.68
N VAL A 469 15.56 6.81 -9.54
CA VAL A 469 15.97 5.63 -10.33
C VAL A 469 15.07 4.43 -10.03
N LYS A 470 14.67 4.20 -8.78
CA LYS A 470 13.77 3.10 -8.42
C LYS A 470 12.37 3.26 -9.00
N ARG A 471 11.80 4.48 -9.00
CA ARG A 471 10.52 4.79 -9.64
C ARG A 471 10.58 4.52 -11.15
N ALA A 472 11.64 4.95 -11.82
CA ALA A 472 11.86 4.69 -13.24
C ALA A 472 11.94 3.18 -13.56
N LEU A 473 12.74 2.42 -12.81
CA LEU A 473 12.92 0.97 -13.02
C LEU A 473 11.63 0.18 -12.75
N LEU A 474 10.84 0.56 -11.75
CA LEU A 474 9.56 -0.08 -11.45
C LEU A 474 8.54 0.14 -12.58
N LEU A 475 8.48 1.35 -13.15
CA LEU A 475 7.62 1.65 -14.29
C LEU A 475 8.07 0.94 -15.58
N LEU A 476 9.37 0.81 -15.81
CA LEU A 476 9.92 0.02 -16.91
C LEU A 476 9.51 -1.46 -16.79
N LYS A 477 9.62 -2.05 -15.60
CA LYS A 477 9.16 -3.43 -15.33
C LYS A 477 7.67 -3.62 -15.68
N PHE A 478 6.80 -2.65 -15.35
CA PHE A 478 5.39 -2.74 -15.73
C PHE A 478 5.16 -2.60 -17.24
N ALA A 479 5.93 -1.78 -17.93
CA ALA A 479 5.87 -1.68 -19.39
C ALA A 479 6.31 -3.00 -20.05
N GLU A 480 7.41 -3.60 -19.61
CA GLU A 480 7.90 -4.91 -20.05
C GLU A 480 6.87 -6.02 -19.81
N ASN A 481 6.32 -6.12 -18.59
CA ASN A 481 5.26 -7.06 -18.24
C ASN A 481 4.00 -6.86 -19.10
N SER A 482 3.66 -5.62 -19.50
CA SER A 482 2.50 -5.34 -20.34
C SER A 482 2.66 -5.73 -21.82
N ALA A 483 3.90 -5.90 -22.27
CA ALA A 483 4.23 -6.33 -23.64
C ALA A 483 4.43 -7.85 -23.75
N GLY A 484 4.63 -8.55 -22.63
CA GLY A 484 4.79 -10.00 -22.58
C GLY A 484 3.47 -10.75 -22.36
N THR A 485 3.50 -12.07 -22.58
CA THR A 485 2.40 -12.99 -22.22
C THR A 485 2.41 -13.36 -20.72
N LEU A 486 3.13 -12.61 -19.89
CA LEU A 486 3.44 -12.91 -18.49
C LEU A 486 3.56 -11.58 -17.72
N GLY A 487 2.71 -11.27 -16.74
CA GLY A 487 1.56 -12.04 -16.25
C GLY A 487 0.61 -11.16 -15.42
N SER A 488 -0.27 -11.81 -14.65
CA SER A 488 -1.23 -11.13 -13.76
C SER A 488 -0.54 -10.34 -12.64
N LEU A 489 -1.01 -9.11 -12.41
CA LEU A 489 -0.43 -8.20 -11.42
C LEU A 489 -0.58 -8.77 -9.98
N SER A 490 0.52 -8.79 -9.24
CA SER A 490 0.63 -9.46 -7.94
C SER A 490 0.42 -8.53 -6.74
N LEU A 491 0.12 -9.13 -5.58
CA LEU A 491 0.00 -8.41 -4.31
C LEU A 491 1.35 -7.81 -3.86
N GLU A 492 2.50 -8.43 -4.17
CA GLU A 492 3.81 -7.83 -3.87
C GLU A 492 4.05 -6.56 -4.71
N GLU A 493 3.68 -6.58 -5.99
CA GLU A 493 3.80 -5.43 -6.88
C GLU A 493 2.92 -4.26 -6.44
N TRP A 494 1.72 -4.54 -5.90
CA TRP A 494 0.87 -3.51 -5.30
C TRP A 494 1.52 -2.85 -4.08
N LEU A 495 2.01 -3.65 -3.13
CA LEU A 495 2.71 -3.13 -1.93
C LEU A 495 3.99 -2.36 -2.28
N CYS A 496 4.69 -2.78 -3.34
CA CYS A 496 5.84 -2.10 -3.91
C CYS A 496 5.45 -0.75 -4.55
N CYS A 497 4.34 -0.70 -5.31
CA CYS A 497 3.78 0.55 -5.84
C CYS A 497 3.43 1.53 -4.74
N GLN A 498 2.70 1.11 -3.70
CA GLN A 498 2.35 1.97 -2.56
C GLN A 498 3.60 2.56 -1.89
N TYR A 499 4.65 1.75 -1.68
CA TYR A 499 5.92 2.24 -1.14
C TYR A 499 6.53 3.34 -2.02
N PHE A 500 6.74 3.07 -3.31
CA PHE A 500 7.38 4.03 -4.20
C PHE A 500 6.47 5.23 -4.58
N GLN A 501 5.16 5.13 -4.39
CA GLN A 501 4.21 6.22 -4.48
C GLN A 501 4.33 7.18 -3.29
N GLU A 502 4.35 6.67 -2.05
CA GLU A 502 4.31 7.50 -0.83
C GLU A 502 5.66 7.99 -0.32
N VAL A 503 6.75 7.25 -0.55
CA VAL A 503 8.02 7.50 0.16
C VAL A 503 8.73 8.79 -0.31
N THR A 504 9.41 9.45 0.65
CA THR A 504 10.28 10.62 0.44
C THR A 504 11.70 10.34 0.93
N GLU A 505 12.68 11.05 0.38
CA GLU A 505 14.08 11.05 0.81
C GLU A 505 14.26 11.38 2.30
N HIS A 506 13.42 12.25 2.87
CA HIS A 506 13.37 12.52 4.31
C HIS A 506 12.94 11.29 5.12
N THR A 507 11.87 10.59 4.70
CA THR A 507 11.44 9.32 5.33
C THR A 507 12.53 8.27 5.23
N LEU A 508 13.16 8.10 4.06
CA LEU A 508 14.29 7.18 3.86
C LEU A 508 15.45 7.51 4.80
N TYR A 509 15.80 8.79 4.97
CA TYR A 509 16.92 9.20 5.82
C TYR A 509 16.71 8.82 7.28
N GLN A 510 15.49 9.05 7.81
CA GLN A 510 15.09 8.70 9.17
C GLN A 510 15.03 7.17 9.38
N VAL A 511 14.37 6.45 8.48
CA VAL A 511 14.20 4.99 8.56
C VAL A 511 15.55 4.27 8.50
N THR A 512 16.41 4.65 7.56
CA THR A 512 17.78 4.11 7.46
C THR A 512 18.68 4.54 8.62
N GLN A 513 18.36 5.64 9.33
CA GLN A 513 19.04 5.96 10.59
C GLN A 513 18.61 5.02 11.71
N ALA A 514 17.31 4.74 11.85
CA ALA A 514 16.81 3.82 12.88
C ALA A 514 17.26 2.37 12.64
N LEU A 515 17.30 1.93 11.38
CA LEU A 515 17.58 0.55 10.98
C LEU A 515 19.07 0.18 10.97
N TYR A 516 19.97 1.12 10.66
CA TYR A 516 21.41 0.87 10.47
C TYR A 516 22.32 1.60 11.49
N ALA A 517 21.82 1.86 12.70
CA ALA A 517 22.56 2.51 13.80
C ALA A 517 22.85 1.58 14.98
#